data_AF-A0A0A9E7E6-F1
#
_entry.id   AF-A0A0A9E7E6-F1
#
_cell.length_a   1.000
_cell.length_b   1.000
_cell.length_c   1.000
_cell.angle_alpha   90.00
_cell.angle_beta   90.00
_cell.angle_gamma   90.00
#
_symmetry.space_group_name_H-M   'P 1'
#
loop_
_entity.id
_entity.type
_entity.pdbx_description
1 polymer ?
#
loop_
_entity_poly.entity_id
_entity_poly.type
_entity_poly.pdbx_seq_one_letter_code
_entity_poly.pdbx_strand_id
1 'polypeptide(L)'
;MVGLPTLESRELILKKLLSKEKVENIYFKELAKMTEGYSGSDLKNLCMTAAYRPLRELLQKEKERKKDKKEKEVKDEQSENLKNQESGKEKPESSKGKKDNSEKGVKGETEETDEAIALRPLTMEDLKQAKDQVAASFASEGAAMSDIKQWNELYGKGGSRKKQQPTYFL
;
A
#
# COMPACT_ATOMS: atom_id res chain seq x y z
N MET A 1 18.33 -26.81 8.09
CA MET A 1 17.45 -26.18 7.08
C MET A 1 16.27 -25.55 7.81
N VAL A 2 15.87 -24.33 7.42
CA VAL A 2 14.64 -23.71 7.91
C VAL A 2 13.61 -23.85 6.80
N GLY A 3 12.48 -24.49 7.09
CA GLY A 3 11.42 -24.72 6.11
C GLY A 3 10.51 -23.51 5.95
N LEU A 4 9.53 -23.65 5.04
CA LEU A 4 8.40 -22.72 4.97
C LEU A 4 7.64 -22.69 6.31
N PRO A 5 7.00 -21.56 6.66
CA PRO A 5 6.28 -21.42 7.91
C PRO A 5 5.09 -22.40 7.99
N THR A 6 4.96 -23.07 9.14
CA THR A 6 3.79 -23.90 9.48
C THR A 6 2.53 -23.03 9.61
N LEU A 7 1.34 -23.64 9.61
CA LEU A 7 0.07 -22.91 9.75
C LEU A 7 0.06 -21.99 10.99
N GLU A 8 0.49 -22.51 12.14
CA GLU A 8 0.58 -21.73 13.38
C GLU A 8 1.61 -20.60 13.27
N SER A 9 2.77 -20.89 12.65
CA SER A 9 3.80 -19.88 12.43
C SER A 9 3.31 -18.77 11.50
N ARG A 10 2.58 -19.11 10.43
CA ARG A 10 1.95 -18.14 9.52
C ARG A 10 0.97 -17.26 10.28
N GLU A 11 0.13 -17.84 11.14
CA GLU A 11 -0.81 -17.09 11.98
C GLU A 11 -0.08 -16.08 12.88
N LEU A 12 0.99 -16.51 13.56
CA LEU A 12 1.80 -15.64 14.42
C LEU A 12 2.49 -14.52 13.63
N ILE A 13 3.03 -14.84 12.45
CA ILE A 13 3.65 -13.85 11.55
C ILE A 13 2.61 -12.82 11.13
N LEU A 14 1.43 -13.25 10.68
CA LEU A 14 0.34 -12.37 10.25
C LEU A 14 -0.14 -11.47 11.40
N LYS A 15 -0.33 -12.02 12.59
CA LYS A 15 -0.67 -11.26 13.81
C LYS A 15 0.39 -10.21 14.13
N LYS A 16 1.67 -10.58 14.04
CA LYS A 16 2.78 -9.65 14.32
C LYS A 16 2.94 -8.57 13.27
N LEU A 17 2.68 -8.88 11.99
CA LEU A 17 2.74 -7.91 10.90
C LEU A 17 1.60 -6.89 10.99
N LEU A 18 0.40 -7.34 11.36
CA LEU A 18 -0.79 -6.50 11.44
C LEU A 18 -1.01 -5.85 12.81
N SER A 19 -0.15 -6.11 13.81
CA SER A 19 -0.31 -5.57 15.17
C SER A 19 -0.21 -4.04 15.28
N LYS A 20 0.42 -3.40 14.30
CA LYS A 20 0.59 -1.95 14.23
C LYS A 20 -0.49 -1.24 13.41
N GLU A 21 -1.30 -2.01 12.69
CA GLU A 21 -2.33 -1.49 11.80
C GLU A 21 -3.69 -1.46 12.50
N LYS A 22 -4.56 -0.54 12.05
CA LYS A 22 -5.96 -0.53 12.49
C LYS A 22 -6.71 -1.62 11.74
N VAL A 23 -7.10 -2.67 12.45
CA VAL A 23 -7.66 -3.90 11.90
C VAL A 23 -9.04 -4.16 12.47
N GLU A 24 -10.00 -4.52 11.62
CA GLU A 24 -11.34 -4.94 12.01
C GLU A 24 -11.72 -6.29 11.39
N ASN A 25 -12.32 -7.17 12.19
CA ASN A 25 -12.90 -8.45 11.75
C ASN A 25 -11.94 -9.39 10.99
N ILE A 26 -10.65 -9.45 11.37
CA ILE A 26 -9.66 -10.36 10.73
C ILE A 26 -9.60 -11.73 11.42
N TYR A 27 -9.91 -12.78 10.66
CA TYR A 27 -9.78 -14.18 11.08
C TYR A 27 -8.42 -14.75 10.67
N PHE A 28 -7.40 -14.55 11.51
CA PHE A 28 -6.01 -14.96 11.22
C PHE A 28 -5.84 -16.44 10.90
N LYS A 29 -6.63 -17.33 11.52
CA LYS A 29 -6.58 -18.77 11.28
C LYS A 29 -7.07 -19.15 9.87
N GLU A 30 -8.09 -18.46 9.36
CA GLU A 30 -8.57 -18.63 7.97
C GLU A 30 -7.51 -18.12 7.00
N LEU A 31 -6.97 -16.93 7.26
CA LEU A 31 -5.92 -16.33 6.44
C LEU A 31 -4.66 -17.22 6.34
N ALA A 32 -4.24 -17.82 7.45
CA ALA A 32 -3.10 -18.74 7.51
C ALA A 32 -3.33 -20.04 6.71
N LYS A 33 -4.58 -20.49 6.59
CA LYS A 33 -4.96 -21.62 5.72
C LYS A 33 -4.92 -21.22 4.26
N MET A 34 -5.43 -20.04 3.91
CA MET A 34 -5.47 -19.54 2.53
C MET A 34 -4.09 -19.19 1.96
N THR A 35 -3.08 -18.99 2.82
CA THR A 35 -1.71 -18.58 2.48
C THR A 35 -0.71 -19.74 2.62
N GLU A 36 -1.15 -20.96 2.30
CA GLU A 36 -0.25 -22.11 2.26
C GLU A 36 0.84 -21.95 1.20
N GLY A 37 2.08 -22.33 1.54
CA GLY A 37 3.24 -22.17 0.67
C GLY A 37 3.90 -20.79 0.74
N TYR A 38 3.30 -19.82 1.42
CA TYR A 38 3.83 -18.46 1.48
C TYR A 38 5.07 -18.42 2.38
N SER A 39 6.12 -17.77 1.88
CA SER A 39 7.29 -17.38 2.67
C SER A 39 6.98 -16.18 3.56
N GLY A 40 7.86 -15.87 4.51
CA GLY A 40 7.71 -14.67 5.36
C GLY A 40 7.65 -13.37 4.54
N SER A 41 8.36 -13.30 3.42
CA SER A 41 8.29 -12.17 2.48
C SER A 41 6.95 -12.09 1.76
N ASP A 42 6.38 -13.23 1.36
CA ASP A 42 5.07 -13.25 0.69
C ASP A 42 3.97 -12.78 1.66
N LEU A 43 4.01 -13.23 2.92
CA LEU A 43 3.07 -12.77 3.97
C LEU A 43 3.20 -11.27 4.23
N LYS A 44 4.43 -10.74 4.25
CA LYS A 44 4.66 -9.30 4.38
C LYS A 44 4.09 -8.53 3.20
N ASN A 45 4.34 -9.00 1.97
CA ASN A 45 3.83 -8.36 0.76
C ASN A 45 2.31 -8.42 0.70
N LEU A 46 1.68 -9.53 1.11
CA LEU A 46 0.23 -9.65 1.23
C LEU A 46 -0.35 -8.56 2.15
N CYS A 47 0.18 -8.43 3.37
CA CYS A 47 -0.27 -7.42 4.32
C CYS A 47 -0.06 -5.99 3.79
N MET A 48 1.09 -5.74 3.16
CA MET A 48 1.42 -4.45 2.57
C MET A 48 0.45 -4.08 1.44
N THR A 49 0.21 -5.00 0.49
CA THR A 49 -0.74 -4.80 -0.60
C THR A 49 -2.16 -4.54 -0.09
N ALA A 50 -2.58 -5.25 0.96
CA ALA A 50 -3.88 -5.03 1.59
C ALA A 50 -3.97 -3.65 2.26
N ALA A 51 -2.92 -3.22 2.98
CA ALA A 51 -2.87 -1.91 3.64
C ALA A 51 -2.89 -0.72 2.66
N TYR A 52 -2.37 -0.89 1.44
CA TYR A 52 -2.45 0.15 0.41
C TYR A 52 -3.86 0.38 -0.12
N ARG A 53 -4.80 -0.54 0.05
CA ARG A 53 -6.14 -0.40 -0.51
C ARG A 53 -6.96 0.72 0.17
N PRO A 54 -7.10 0.78 1.51
CA PRO A 54 -7.69 1.94 2.19
C PRO A 54 -7.06 3.27 1.77
N LEU A 55 -5.74 3.29 1.56
CA LEU A 55 -5.02 4.49 1.12
C LEU A 55 -5.43 4.90 -0.30
N ARG A 56 -5.48 3.95 -1.25
CA ARG A 56 -5.90 4.23 -2.63
C ARG A 56 -7.32 4.77 -2.70
N GLU A 57 -8.24 4.21 -1.93
CA GLU A 57 -9.62 4.68 -1.85
C GLU A 57 -9.71 6.11 -1.33
N LEU A 58 -8.90 6.45 -0.31
CA LEU A 58 -8.84 7.81 0.22
C LEU A 58 -8.32 8.80 -0.83
N LEU A 59 -7.23 8.46 -1.51
CA LEU A 59 -6.67 9.30 -2.57
C LEU A 59 -7.66 9.50 -3.73
N GLN A 60 -8.49 8.50 -4.01
CA GLN A 60 -9.52 8.60 -5.05
C GLN A 60 -10.66 9.53 -4.62
N LYS A 61 -11.17 9.39 -3.39
CA LYS A 61 -12.19 10.28 -2.83
C LYS A 61 -11.75 11.74 -2.83
N GLU A 62 -10.51 12.02 -2.44
CA GLU A 62 -9.95 13.38 -2.47
C GLU A 62 -9.87 13.95 -3.90
N LYS A 63 -9.54 13.12 -4.89
CA LYS A 63 -9.56 13.54 -6.31
C LYS A 63 -10.98 13.83 -6.81
N GLU A 64 -11.96 13.02 -6.42
CA GLU A 64 -13.38 13.21 -6.77
C GLU A 64 -13.94 14.49 -6.14
N ARG A 65 -13.70 14.73 -4.85
CA ARG A 65 -14.08 15.98 -4.16
C ARG A 65 -13.53 17.23 -4.87
N LYS A 66 -12.29 17.18 -5.38
CA LYS A 66 -11.68 18.27 -6.15
C LYS A 66 -12.32 18.47 -7.53
N LYS A 67 -12.79 17.41 -8.18
CA LYS A 67 -13.55 17.51 -9.44
C LYS A 67 -14.92 18.13 -9.20
N ASP A 68 -15.63 17.66 -8.18
CA ASP A 68 -16.97 18.16 -7.84
C ASP A 68 -16.97 19.65 -7.47
N LYS A 69 -15.93 20.12 -6.75
CA LYS A 69 -15.75 21.55 -6.46
C LYS A 69 -15.56 22.38 -7.74
N LYS A 70 -14.71 21.93 -8.67
CA LYS A 70 -14.49 22.60 -9.96
C LYS A 70 -15.75 22.59 -10.83
N GLU A 71 -16.52 21.51 -10.83
CA GLU A 71 -17.78 21.44 -11.59
C GLU A 71 -18.88 22.34 -11.01
N LYS A 72 -18.87 22.59 -9.69
CA LYS A 72 -19.79 23.55 -9.04
C LYS A 72 -19.39 25.00 -9.32
N GLU A 73 -18.10 25.34 -9.22
CA GLU A 73 -17.59 26.68 -9.55
C GLU A 73 -17.93 27.07 -11.01
N VAL A 74 -17.75 26.16 -11.97
CA VAL A 74 -18.09 26.41 -13.38
C VAL A 74 -19.60 26.57 -13.60
N LYS A 75 -20.46 25.91 -12.81
CA LYS A 75 -21.92 26.06 -12.89
C LYS A 75 -22.41 27.35 -12.24
N ASP A 76 -21.79 27.76 -11.13
CA ASP A 76 -22.14 29.00 -10.44
C ASP A 76 -21.72 30.23 -11.29
N GLU A 77 -20.55 30.19 -11.94
CA GLU A 77 -20.11 31.21 -12.90
C GLU A 77 -21.03 31.34 -14.12
N GLN A 78 -21.62 30.23 -14.60
CA GLN A 78 -22.60 30.27 -15.69
C GLN A 78 -23.96 30.85 -15.27
N SER A 79 -24.35 30.67 -13.99
CA SER A 79 -25.60 31.22 -13.44
C SER A 79 -25.52 32.73 -13.18
N GLU A 80 -24.36 33.24 -12.76
CA GLU A 80 -24.08 34.67 -12.60
C GLU A 80 -23.99 35.39 -13.96
N ASN A 81 -23.48 34.71 -15.01
CA ASN A 81 -23.36 35.29 -16.35
C ASN A 81 -24.72 35.41 -17.09
N LEU A 82 -25.76 34.68 -16.66
CA LEU A 82 -27.14 34.81 -17.16
C LEU A 82 -27.92 35.96 -16.51
N LYS A 83 -27.47 36.50 -15.37
CA LYS A 83 -28.11 37.66 -14.70
C LYS A 83 -27.57 39.01 -15.15
N ASN A 84 -26.40 39.06 -15.80
CA ASN A 84 -25.76 40.31 -16.22
C ASN A 84 -26.10 40.77 -17.66
N GLN A 85 -27.02 40.10 -18.37
CA GLN A 85 -27.44 40.50 -19.72
C GLN A 85 -28.58 41.53 -19.76
N GLU A 86 -28.86 42.23 -18.67
CA GLU A 86 -29.89 43.29 -18.64
C GLU A 86 -29.38 44.63 -18.06
N SER A 87 -28.17 45.10 -18.45
CA SER A 87 -27.87 46.55 -18.47
C SER A 87 -26.57 46.92 -19.21
N GLY A 88 -26.70 47.58 -20.37
CA GLY A 88 -25.99 48.83 -20.73
C GLY A 88 -24.48 48.84 -21.07
N LYS A 89 -24.19 48.69 -22.37
CA LYS A 89 -23.34 49.54 -23.27
C LYS A 89 -22.12 50.33 -22.71
N GLU A 90 -20.92 50.03 -23.25
CA GLU A 90 -19.92 50.91 -23.95
C GLU A 90 -18.42 50.52 -23.73
N LYS A 91 -17.61 50.66 -24.79
CA LYS A 91 -16.15 50.40 -24.97
C LYS A 91 -15.48 51.75 -25.36
N PRO A 92 -14.14 51.88 -25.59
CA PRO A 92 -12.90 51.25 -25.07
C PRO A 92 -11.87 52.34 -24.60
N GLU A 93 -10.63 52.05 -24.12
CA GLU A 93 -9.37 52.17 -24.90
C GLU A 93 -8.10 51.91 -24.03
N SER A 94 -7.02 51.52 -24.71
CA SER A 94 -5.65 51.18 -24.25
C SER A 94 -4.84 52.38 -23.71
N SER A 95 -3.83 52.27 -22.83
CA SER A 95 -2.51 51.69 -23.13
C SER A 95 -1.46 51.93 -22.01
N LYS A 96 -0.52 50.97 -21.88
CA LYS A 96 0.93 51.07 -21.58
C LYS A 96 1.46 51.54 -20.20
N GLY A 97 2.21 50.64 -19.54
CA GLY A 97 3.26 50.95 -18.56
C GLY A 97 3.87 49.68 -17.94
N LYS A 98 5.19 49.53 -17.99
CA LYS A 98 5.98 48.32 -17.65
C LYS A 98 6.95 48.64 -16.50
N LYS A 99 7.40 47.59 -15.78
CA LYS A 99 8.55 47.48 -14.82
C LYS A 99 8.23 47.77 -13.35
N ASP A 100 8.74 47.06 -12.33
CA ASP A 100 9.64 45.91 -12.17
C ASP A 100 9.41 45.28 -10.76
N ASN A 101 9.80 44.01 -10.63
CA ASN A 101 10.00 43.16 -9.44
C ASN A 101 9.90 43.76 -8.01
N SER A 102 9.18 43.06 -7.13
CA SER A 102 9.78 42.51 -5.89
C SER A 102 8.86 41.49 -5.21
N GLU A 103 9.49 40.40 -4.79
CA GLU A 103 9.14 39.44 -3.74
C GLU A 103 7.85 39.69 -2.92
N LYS A 104 6.95 38.71 -2.93
CA LYS A 104 6.38 38.16 -1.68
C LYS A 104 5.58 36.90 -1.95
N GLY A 105 5.85 35.88 -1.12
CA GLY A 105 5.15 34.61 -1.13
C GLY A 105 3.64 34.78 -1.15
N VAL A 106 3.01 34.14 -2.13
CA VAL A 106 1.57 33.93 -2.12
C VAL A 106 1.31 32.87 -1.06
N LYS A 107 0.91 33.36 0.12
CA LYS A 107 0.18 32.57 1.10
C LYS A 107 -1.06 32.04 0.40
N GLY A 108 -1.02 30.76 0.01
CA GLY A 108 -2.21 30.00 -0.26
C GLY A 108 -2.90 29.76 1.07
N GLU A 109 -3.70 30.73 1.50
CA GLU A 109 -4.72 30.51 2.52
C GLU A 109 -5.73 29.53 1.92
N THR A 110 -5.55 28.26 2.24
CA THR A 110 -6.61 27.28 2.12
C THR A 110 -6.99 26.99 3.55
N GLU A 111 -8.09 27.60 3.99
CA GLU A 111 -8.83 27.11 5.15
C GLU A 111 -9.36 25.72 4.78
N GLU A 112 -8.52 24.70 4.95
CA GLU A 112 -8.97 23.32 5.01
C GLU A 112 -9.08 22.99 6.49
N THR A 113 -10.32 22.82 6.96
CA THR A 113 -10.61 22.20 8.25
C THR A 113 -9.67 21.02 8.48
N ASP A 114 -8.98 20.98 9.61
CA ASP A 114 -8.16 19.86 10.09
C ASP A 114 -9.01 18.59 10.35
N GLU A 115 -9.83 18.18 9.38
CA GLU A 115 -10.45 16.87 9.36
C GLU A 115 -9.34 15.87 9.08
N ALA A 116 -8.74 15.36 10.15
CA ALA A 116 -7.70 14.35 10.10
C ALA A 116 -8.08 13.27 9.07
N ILE A 117 -7.23 13.10 8.04
CA ILE A 117 -7.39 12.14 6.96
C ILE A 117 -7.43 10.73 7.57
N ALA A 118 -8.62 10.27 7.92
CA ALA A 118 -8.82 9.01 8.62
C ALA A 118 -8.97 7.88 7.59
N LEU A 119 -7.94 7.05 7.49
CA LEU A 119 -8.02 5.80 6.72
C LEU A 119 -9.03 4.86 7.37
N ARG A 120 -9.84 4.20 6.54
CA ARG A 120 -10.70 3.12 7.01
C ARG A 120 -9.84 1.96 7.56
N PRO A 121 -10.33 1.21 8.55
CA PRO A 121 -9.63 0.03 9.06
C PRO A 121 -9.48 -1.05 7.99
N LEU A 122 -8.45 -1.87 8.16
CA LEU A 122 -8.17 -3.02 7.30
C LEU A 122 -9.13 -4.17 7.61
N THR A 123 -9.74 -4.74 6.57
CA THR A 123 -10.75 -5.80 6.69
C THR A 123 -10.29 -7.11 6.04
N MET A 124 -11.02 -8.20 6.29
CA MET A 124 -10.76 -9.49 5.61
C MET A 124 -10.91 -9.41 4.09
N GLU A 125 -11.78 -8.55 3.57
CA GLU A 125 -11.98 -8.42 2.13
C GLU A 125 -10.73 -7.88 1.42
N ASP A 126 -10.01 -6.94 2.07
CA ASP A 126 -8.78 -6.36 1.55
C ASP A 126 -7.67 -7.40 1.44
N LEU A 127 -7.57 -8.28 2.43
CA LEU A 127 -6.63 -9.39 2.41
C LEU A 127 -6.98 -10.41 1.33
N LYS A 128 -8.28 -10.68 1.12
CA LYS A 128 -8.73 -11.58 0.05
C LYS A 128 -8.37 -11.03 -1.32
N GLN A 129 -8.63 -9.75 -1.58
CA GLN A 129 -8.25 -9.11 -2.84
C GLN A 129 -6.72 -8.99 -3.00
N ALA A 130 -5.99 -8.75 -1.92
CA ALA A 130 -4.54 -8.73 -1.96
C ALA A 130 -3.95 -10.11 -2.28
N LYS A 131 -4.59 -11.19 -1.82
CA LYS A 131 -4.18 -12.56 -2.14
C LYS A 131 -4.21 -12.84 -3.63
N ASP A 132 -5.17 -12.28 -4.36
CA ASP A 132 -5.25 -12.47 -5.81
C ASP A 132 -4.13 -11.74 -6.57
N GLN A 133 -3.49 -10.75 -5.93
CA GLN A 133 -2.36 -10.00 -6.49
C GLN A 133 -1.00 -10.56 -6.07
N VAL A 134 -0.92 -11.28 -4.95
CA VAL A 134 0.33 -11.78 -4.37
C VAL A 134 0.33 -13.30 -4.39
N ALA A 135 1.16 -13.89 -5.25
CA ALA A 135 1.39 -15.34 -5.31
C ALA A 135 2.53 -15.78 -4.38
N ALA A 136 2.58 -17.06 -4.04
CA ALA A 136 3.73 -17.65 -3.34
C ALA A 136 4.98 -17.56 -4.21
N SER A 137 6.06 -16.98 -3.69
CA SER A 137 7.32 -16.86 -4.43
C SER A 137 8.12 -18.17 -4.48
N PHE A 138 7.72 -19.15 -3.67
CA PHE A 138 8.51 -20.35 -3.44
C PHE A 138 7.66 -21.63 -3.52
N ALA A 139 8.12 -22.59 -4.32
CA ALA A 139 7.51 -23.91 -4.42
C ALA A 139 8.23 -24.91 -3.50
N SER A 140 7.49 -25.50 -2.55
CA SER A 140 8.00 -26.52 -1.62
C SER A 140 8.56 -27.77 -2.31
N GLU A 141 8.10 -28.04 -3.53
CA GLU A 141 8.45 -29.19 -4.37
C GLU A 141 9.31 -28.81 -5.58
N GLY A 142 9.84 -27.58 -5.62
CA GLY A 142 10.71 -27.15 -6.72
C GLY A 142 12.10 -27.79 -6.68
N ALA A 143 12.78 -27.82 -7.83
CA ALA A 143 14.17 -28.29 -7.96
C ALA A 143 15.11 -27.62 -6.95
N ALA A 144 14.99 -26.30 -6.77
CA ALA A 144 15.77 -25.55 -5.79
C ALA A 144 15.61 -26.08 -4.35
N MET A 145 14.40 -26.52 -3.96
CA MET A 145 14.20 -27.13 -2.63
C MET A 145 14.76 -28.53 -2.54
N SER A 146 14.71 -29.29 -3.63
CA SER A 146 15.33 -30.62 -3.69
C SER A 146 16.83 -30.53 -3.45
N ASP A 147 17.51 -29.59 -4.11
CA ASP A 147 18.96 -29.38 -3.97
C ASP A 147 19.33 -28.94 -2.55
N ILE A 148 18.53 -28.03 -1.95
CA ILE A 148 18.74 -27.58 -0.57
C ILE A 148 18.51 -28.73 0.42
N LYS A 149 17.50 -29.59 0.19
CA LYS A 149 17.25 -30.78 1.01
C LYS A 149 18.43 -31.75 0.94
N GLN A 150 18.89 -32.07 -0.27
CA GLN A 150 20.04 -32.94 -0.50
C GLN A 150 21.30 -32.38 0.18
N TRP A 151 21.55 -31.08 0.04
CA TRP A 151 22.67 -30.43 0.72
C TRP A 151 22.55 -30.51 2.25
N ASN A 152 21.37 -30.24 2.81
CA ASN A 152 21.14 -30.32 4.25
C ASN A 152 21.27 -31.74 4.80
N GLU A 153 21.00 -32.77 3.99
CA GLU A 153 21.20 -34.17 4.38
C GLU A 153 22.68 -34.56 4.39
N LEU A 154 23.44 -34.12 3.39
CA LEU A 154 24.88 -34.39 3.30
C LEU A 154 25.73 -33.59 4.30
N TYR A 155 25.33 -32.35 4.60
CA TYR A 155 26.17 -31.36 5.30
C TYR A 155 25.48 -30.65 6.49
N GLY A 156 24.19 -30.86 6.71
CA GLY A 156 23.42 -30.13 7.72
C GLY A 156 23.61 -30.66 9.15
N LYS A 157 22.89 -30.05 10.10
CA LYS A 157 23.02 -30.28 11.55
C LYS A 157 22.67 -31.70 12.04
N GLY A 158 22.21 -32.60 11.16
CA GLY A 158 21.93 -34.00 11.44
C GLY A 158 22.57 -34.98 10.43
N GLY A 159 23.48 -34.50 9.58
CA GLY A 159 24.10 -35.34 8.54
C GLY A 159 25.01 -36.41 9.11
N SER A 160 25.01 -37.59 8.48
CA SER A 160 25.75 -38.80 8.88
C SER A 160 27.30 -38.68 8.77
N ARG A 161 27.84 -37.47 8.64
CA ARG A 161 29.29 -37.25 8.70
C ARG A 161 29.77 -37.56 10.12
N LYS A 162 30.28 -38.77 10.31
CA LYS A 162 31.22 -39.08 11.39
C LYS A 162 32.24 -37.94 11.40
N LYS A 163 32.37 -37.25 12.53
CA LYS A 163 33.42 -36.26 12.76
C LYS A 163 34.77 -36.99 12.62
N GLN A 164 35.28 -37.07 11.39
CA GLN A 164 36.63 -37.53 11.15
C GLN A 164 37.53 -36.46 11.76
N GLN A 165 38.23 -36.83 12.84
CA GLN A 165 39.26 -35.99 13.45
C GLN A 165 40.27 -35.67 12.33
N PRO A 166 40.57 -34.40 12.04
CA PRO A 166 41.57 -34.08 11.04
C PRO A 166 42.91 -34.69 11.47
N THR A 167 43.49 -35.52 10.61
CA THR A 167 44.73 -36.29 10.87
C THR A 167 45.99 -35.43 10.95
N TYR A 168 45.86 -34.10 10.99
CA TYR A 168 46.97 -33.16 11.03
C TYR A 168 47.64 -33.06 12.41
N PHE A 169 47.07 -33.72 13.43
CA PHE A 169 47.61 -33.81 14.79
C PHE A 169 48.12 -35.22 15.13
N LEU A 170 48.59 -36.00 14.15
CA LEU A 170 49.41 -37.19 14.38
C LEU A 170 50.85 -36.93 13.92
#